data_AF-A0A9E2PJA9-F1
#
_entry.id   AF-A0A9E2PJA9-F1
#
_cell.length_a   1.000
_cell.length_b   1.000
_cell.length_c   1.000
_cell.angle_alpha   90.00
_cell.angle_beta   90.00
_cell.angle_gamma   90.00
#
_symmetry.space_group_name_H-M   'P 1'
#
loop_
_entity.id
_entity.type
_entity.pdbx_description
1 polymer ?
#
loop_
_entity_poly.entity_id
_entity_poly.type
_entity_poly.pdbx_seq_one_letter_code
_entity_poly.pdbx_strand_id
1 'polypeptide(L)'
;MGDFGILVYGGFSKSKALFFNFICALAAVLGAVIGYILSGITENFSLFLVPFTAGGFIYIAASDLIPELHKQKDSKRANAAFVAFILGLVFMALAKLVA
;
A
#
# COMPACT_ATOMS: atom_id res chain seq x y z
N MET A 1 3.61 -5.27 7.40
CA MET A 1 4.98 -5.26 7.96
C MET A 1 5.52 -3.83 8.09
N GLY A 2 5.23 -2.93 7.14
CA GLY A 2 5.56 -1.50 7.26
C GLY A 2 4.97 -0.83 8.49
N ASP A 3 3.65 -0.88 8.70
CA ASP A 3 2.99 -0.12 9.77
C ASP A 3 3.44 -0.53 11.18
N PHE A 4 3.65 -1.83 11.42
CA PHE A 4 4.21 -2.31 12.67
C PHE A 4 5.62 -1.75 12.89
N GLY A 5 6.47 -1.79 11.86
CA GLY A 5 7.82 -1.21 11.91
C GLY A 5 7.78 0.29 12.18
N ILE A 6 6.90 1.03 11.50
CA ILE A 6 6.71 2.47 11.67
C ILE A 6 6.24 2.80 13.09
N LEU A 7 5.28 2.04 13.64
CA LEU A 7 4.77 2.25 15.01
C LEU A 7 5.84 1.98 16.07
N VAL A 8 6.62 0.92 15.92
CA VAL A 8 7.74 0.64 16.83
C VAL A 8 8.82 1.72 16.72
N TYR A 9 9.16 2.17 15.51
CA TYR A 9 10.10 3.28 15.31
C TYR A 9 9.56 4.60 15.86
N GLY A 10 8.24 4.78 15.83
CA GLY A 10 7.51 5.91 16.42
C GLY A 10 7.38 5.85 17.96
N GLY A 11 8.04 4.89 18.62
CA GLY A 11 8.12 4.82 20.09
C GLY A 11 7.05 3.95 20.77
N PHE A 12 6.26 3.19 20.01
CA PHE A 12 5.27 2.28 20.60
C PHE A 12 5.96 1.00 21.12
N SER A 13 5.48 0.48 22.25
CA SER A 13 5.89 -0.84 22.72
C SER A 13 5.45 -1.92 21.73
N LYS A 14 6.21 -3.02 21.63
CA LYS A 14 5.96 -4.10 20.65
C LYS A 14 4.51 -4.61 20.71
N SER A 15 3.97 -4.83 21.91
CA SER A 15 2.59 -5.31 22.08
C SER A 15 1.55 -4.28 21.60
N LYS A 16 1.79 -2.99 21.87
CA LYS A 16 0.89 -1.91 21.43
C LYS A 16 0.94 -1.75 19.91
N ALA A 17 2.13 -1.74 19.32
CA ALA A 17 2.32 -1.67 17.87
C ALA A 17 1.63 -2.85 17.15
N LEU A 18 1.71 -4.06 17.71
CA LEU A 18 1.05 -5.24 17.15
C LEU A 18 -0.48 -5.11 17.22
N PHE A 19 -1.02 -4.64 18.34
CA PHE A 19 -2.46 -4.43 18.51
C PHE A 19 -3.01 -3.40 17.52
N PHE A 20 -2.33 -2.27 17.33
CA PHE A 20 -2.76 -1.26 16.34
C PHE A 20 -2.60 -1.75 14.90
N ASN A 21 -1.54 -2.49 14.58
CA ASN A 21 -1.41 -3.11 13.26
C ASN A 21 -2.55 -4.10 12.99
N PHE A 22 -2.97 -4.86 14.01
CA PHE A 22 -4.12 -5.75 13.91
C PHE A 22 -5.44 -5.01 13.65
N ILE A 23 -5.70 -3.91 14.35
CA ILE A 23 -6.88 -3.05 14.08
C ILE A 23 -6.83 -2.51 12.65
N CYS A 24 -5.66 -2.07 12.17
CA CYS A 24 -5.50 -1.57 10.81
C CYS A 24 -5.80 -2.67 9.78
N ALA A 25 -5.33 -3.90 10.02
CA ALA A 25 -5.65 -5.05 9.17
C ALA A 25 -7.15 -5.38 9.18
N LEU A 26 -7.83 -5.25 10.33
CA LEU A 26 -9.29 -5.43 10.41
C LEU A 26 -10.05 -4.41 9.55
N ALA A 27 -9.56 -3.18 9.40
CA ALA A 27 -10.16 -2.20 8.50
C ALA A 27 -10.13 -2.68 7.04
N ALA A 28 -9.04 -3.32 6.60
CA ALA A 28 -8.95 -3.92 5.26
C ALA A 28 -9.95 -5.08 5.08
N VAL A 29 -10.10 -5.94 6.10
CA VAL A 29 -11.09 -7.01 6.09
C VAL A 29 -12.51 -6.45 6.00
N LEU A 30 -12.83 -5.43 6.80
CA LEU A 30 -14.12 -4.74 6.73
C LEU A 30 -14.38 -4.15 5.34
N GLY A 31 -13.39 -3.48 4.74
CA GLY A 31 -13.47 -2.96 3.38
C GLY A 31 -13.74 -4.06 2.34
N ALA A 32 -13.09 -5.22 2.46
CA ALA A 32 -13.32 -6.36 1.58
C ALA A 32 -14.74 -6.95 1.73
N VAL A 33 -15.23 -7.10 2.96
CA VAL A 33 -16.60 -7.59 3.22
C VAL A 33 -17.64 -6.63 2.65
N ILE A 34 -17.47 -5.33 2.91
CA ILE A 34 -18.35 -4.28 2.37
C ILE A 34 -18.33 -4.31 0.84
N GLY A 35 -17.14 -4.32 0.24
CA GLY A 35 -16.98 -4.37 -1.22
C GLY A 35 -17.63 -5.60 -1.84
N TYR A 36 -17.50 -6.77 -1.20
CA TYR A 36 -18.15 -8.01 -1.64
C TYR A 36 -19.68 -7.90 -1.62
N ILE A 37 -20.28 -7.40 -0.52
CA ILE A 37 -21.73 -7.23 -0.42
C ILE A 37 -22.24 -6.25 -1.48
N LEU A 38 -21.57 -5.10 -1.66
CA LEU A 38 -21.93 -4.09 -2.65
C LEU A 38 -21.80 -4.60 -4.10
N SER A 39 -20.84 -5.48 -4.37
CA SER A 39 -20.69 -6.11 -5.69
C SER A 39 -21.91 -6.97 -6.07
N GLY A 40 -22.61 -7.56 -5.10
CA GLY A 40 -23.83 -8.34 -5.33
C GLY A 40 -25.09 -7.49 -5.54
N ILE A 41 -25.09 -6.22 -5.15
CA ILE A 41 -26.24 -5.31 -5.27
C ILE A 41 -26.22 -4.57 -6.63
N THR A 42 -25.03 -4.34 -7.18
CA THR A 42 -24.82 -3.51 -8.38
C THR A 42 -23.81 -4.14 -9.32
N GLU A 43 -24.25 -4.60 -10.50
CA GLU A 43 -23.39 -5.24 -11.52
C GLU A 43 -22.21 -4.35 -11.98
N ASN A 44 -22.35 -3.03 -11.89
CA ASN A 44 -21.33 -2.06 -12.32
C ASN A 44 -20.47 -1.50 -11.18
N PHE A 45 -20.59 -2.00 -9.95
CA PHE A 45 -19.85 -1.46 -8.81
C PHE A 45 -18.32 -1.54 -9.00
N SER A 46 -17.82 -2.64 -9.57
CA SER A 46 -16.41 -2.82 -9.88
C SER A 46 -15.87 -1.76 -10.86
N LEU A 47 -16.70 -1.28 -11.78
CA LEU A 47 -16.32 -0.28 -12.78
C LEU A 47 -15.98 1.08 -12.16
N PHE A 48 -16.58 1.40 -11.00
CA PHE A 48 -16.24 2.58 -10.20
C PHE A 48 -15.15 2.30 -9.17
N LEU A 49 -15.18 1.12 -8.54
CA LEU A 49 -14.27 0.77 -7.46
C LEU A 49 -12.82 0.60 -7.94
N VAL A 50 -12.62 0.03 -9.13
CA VAL A 50 -11.28 -0.16 -9.73
C VAL A 50 -10.56 1.17 -9.97
N PRO A 51 -11.13 2.15 -10.72
CA PRO A 51 -10.46 3.44 -10.90
C PRO A 51 -10.35 4.24 -9.60
N PHE A 52 -11.31 4.12 -8.68
CA PHE A 52 -11.21 4.75 -7.36
C PHE A 52 -10.01 4.24 -6.55
N THR A 53 -9.86 2.92 -6.46
CA THR A 53 -8.73 2.29 -5.75
C THR A 53 -7.39 2.54 -6.46
N ALA A 54 -7.36 2.46 -7.79
CA ALA A 54 -6.17 2.80 -8.59
C ALA A 54 -5.74 4.26 -8.37
N GLY A 55 -6.69 5.21 -8.39
CA GLY A 55 -6.44 6.61 -8.08
C GLY A 55 -5.91 6.81 -6.66
N GLY A 56 -6.47 6.11 -5.68
CA GLY A 56 -5.98 6.13 -4.29
C GLY A 56 -4.53 5.64 -4.17
N PHE A 57 -4.16 4.56 -4.85
CA PHE A 57 -2.76 4.09 -4.85
C PHE A 57 -1.81 5.06 -5.56
N ILE A 58 -2.24 5.68 -6.65
CA ILE A 58 -1.44 6.73 -7.33
C ILE A 58 -1.25 7.92 -6.40
N TYR A 59 -2.30 8.35 -5.68
CA TYR A 59 -2.21 9.44 -4.70
C TYR A 59 -1.19 9.12 -3.60
N ILE A 60 -1.28 7.95 -2.95
CA ILE A 60 -0.33 7.55 -1.89
C ILE A 60 1.10 7.49 -2.44
N ALA A 61 1.29 6.93 -3.64
CA ALA A 61 2.62 6.88 -4.26
C ALA A 61 3.17 8.29 -4.51
N ALA A 62 2.33 9.22 -4.96
CA ALA A 62 2.74 10.59 -5.26
C ALA A 62 2.95 11.46 -4.00
N SER A 63 2.11 11.31 -2.98
CA SER A 63 2.17 12.13 -1.75
C SER A 63 3.21 11.65 -0.75
N ASP A 64 3.46 10.33 -0.71
CA ASP A 64 4.28 9.74 0.34
C ASP A 64 5.57 9.15 -0.24
N LEU A 65 5.47 8.24 -1.22
CA LEU A 65 6.63 7.48 -1.72
C LEU A 65 7.62 8.35 -2.51
N ILE A 66 7.12 9.20 -3.43
CA ILE A 66 7.98 10.08 -4.24
C ILE A 66 8.73 11.10 -3.35
N PRO A 67 8.09 11.81 -2.41
CA PRO A 67 8.80 12.73 -1.50
C PRO A 67 9.79 12.02 -0.59
N GLU A 68 9.47 10.81 -0.12
CA GLU A 68 10.36 10.04 0.76
C GLU A 68 11.63 9.58 0.01
N LEU A 69 11.50 9.16 -1.25
CA LEU A 69 12.64 8.86 -2.13
C LEU A 69 13.53 10.10 -2.35
N HIS A 70 12.95 11.29 -2.49
CA HIS A 70 13.71 12.54 -2.67
C HIS A 70 14.34 13.07 -1.37
N LYS A 71 13.82 12.71 -0.20
CA LYS A 71 14.40 13.09 1.11
C LYS A 71 15.70 12.37 1.44
N GLN A 72 16.01 11.26 0.76
CA GLN A 72 17.29 10.56 0.92
C GLN A 72 18.45 11.41 0.43
N LYS A 73 19.22 11.99 1.37
CA LYS A 73 20.39 12.85 1.06
C LYS A 73 21.57 12.08 0.47
N ASP A 74 21.63 10.76 0.63
CA ASP A 74 22.68 9.92 0.06
C ASP A 74 22.26 9.43 -1.33
N SER A 75 22.88 9.99 -2.38
CA SER A 75 22.58 9.65 -3.77
C SER A 75 22.73 8.15 -4.08
N LYS A 76 23.60 7.41 -3.38
CA LYS A 76 23.73 5.96 -3.60
C LYS A 76 22.51 5.21 -3.07
N ARG A 77 22.00 5.60 -1.89
CA ARG A 77 20.80 4.99 -1.29
C ARG A 77 19.54 5.39 -2.05
N ALA A 78 19.45 6.64 -2.50
CA ALA A 78 18.36 7.10 -3.35
C ALA A 78 18.29 6.31 -4.66
N ASN A 79 19.43 6.14 -5.34
CA ASN A 79 19.50 5.34 -6.57
C ASN A 79 19.15 3.86 -6.33
N ALA A 80 19.64 3.26 -5.23
CA ALA A 80 19.29 1.88 -4.89
C ALA A 80 17.79 1.71 -4.61
N ALA A 81 17.18 2.64 -3.88
CA ALA A 81 15.74 2.63 -3.62
C ALA A 81 14.91 2.84 -4.90
N PHE A 82 15.37 3.72 -5.80
CA PHE A 82 14.74 3.91 -7.11
C PHE A 82 14.83 2.64 -7.98
N VAL A 83 16.00 2.00 -8.04
CA VAL A 83 16.16 0.72 -8.76
C VAL A 83 15.28 -0.36 -8.14
N ALA A 84 15.21 -0.47 -6.82
CA ALA A 84 14.32 -1.42 -6.14
C ALA A 84 12.84 -1.15 -6.45
N PHE A 85 12.44 0.12 -6.54
CA PHE A 85 11.09 0.51 -6.94
C PHE A 85 10.76 0.08 -8.38
N ILE A 86 11.66 0.36 -9.34
CA ILE A 86 11.50 -0.08 -10.74
C ILE A 86 11.47 -1.60 -10.84
N LEU A 87 12.34 -2.31 -10.12
CA LEU A 87 12.33 -3.78 -10.06
C LEU A 87 11.00 -4.32 -9.52
N GLY A 88 10.44 -3.68 -8.49
CA GLY A 88 9.11 -4.02 -7.98
C GLY A 88 8.00 -3.83 -9.01
N LEU A 89 8.03 -2.73 -9.78
CA LEU A 89 7.08 -2.48 -10.88
C LEU A 89 7.20 -3.54 -11.98
N VAL A 90 8.43 -3.86 -12.40
CA VAL A 90 8.68 -4.90 -13.42
C VAL A 90 8.21 -6.25 -12.91
N PHE A 91 8.49 -6.60 -11.65
CA PHE A 91 8.02 -7.84 -11.05
C PHE A 91 6.49 -7.93 -11.06
N MET A 92 5.78 -6.87 -10.68
CA MET A 92 4.31 -6.84 -10.74
C MET A 92 3.78 -6.98 -12.18
N ALA A 93 4.43 -6.32 -13.16
CA ALA A 93 4.05 -6.45 -14.56
C ALA A 93 4.26 -7.86 -15.10
N LEU A 94 5.36 -8.53 -14.72
CA LEU A 94 5.63 -9.92 -15.09
C LEU A 94 4.65 -10.88 -14.41
N ALA A 95 4.33 -10.68 -13.13
CA ALA A 95 3.34 -11.49 -12.42
C ALA A 95 1.97 -11.45 -13.10
N LYS A 96 1.57 -10.30 -13.64
CA LYS A 96 0.35 -10.16 -14.45
C LYS A 96 0.37 -10.98 -15.74
N LEU A 97 1.54 -11.25 -16.33
CA LEU A 97 1.64 -12.05 -17.57
C LEU A 97 1.52 -13.55 -17.31
N VAL A 98 1.73 -14.00 -16.06
CA VAL A 98 1.69 -15.41 -15.66
C VAL A 98 0.33 -15.81 -15.09
N ALA A 99 -0.46 -14.83 -14.62
CA ALA A 99 -1.82 -15.01 -14.08
C ALA A 99 -2.89 -14.78 -15.15
#